data_AF-A0A836UIP1-F1
#
_entry.id   AF-A0A836UIP1-F1
#
_cell.length_a   1.000
_cell.length_b   1.000
_cell.length_c   1.000
_cell.angle_alpha   90.00
_cell.angle_beta   90.00
_cell.angle_gamma   90.00
#
_symmetry.space_group_name_H-M   'P 1'
#
loop_
_entity.id
_entity.type
_entity.pdbx_description
1 polymer ?
#
loop_
_entity_poly.entity_id
_entity_poly.type
_entity_poly.pdbx_seq_one_letter_code
_entity_poly.pdbx_strand_id
1 'polypeptide(L)'
;MNRTAQLLIVGFAIILSSCSNNATDKTPETEMEKVSYSLGVNVATGVKAQGLDTIDANAVATAFKDVFAGNDLDISEEESMEVLQAYFG
;
A
#
# COMPACT_ATOMS: atom_id res chain seq x y z
N MET A 1 28.10 -52.25 17.39
CA MET A 1 26.96 -53.20 17.27
C MET A 1 25.69 -52.43 17.62
N ASN A 2 25.17 -51.62 16.71
CA ASN A 2 24.08 -51.93 15.75
C ASN A 2 22.77 -52.15 16.54
N ARG A 3 21.68 -51.39 16.34
CA ARG A 3 20.81 -51.41 15.15
C ARG A 3 19.93 -50.15 15.03
N THR A 4 19.66 -49.81 13.78
CA THR A 4 18.87 -48.71 13.21
C THR A 4 17.34 -48.89 13.32
N ALA A 5 16.63 -47.76 13.08
CA ALA A 5 15.24 -47.62 12.58
C ALA A 5 14.14 -47.49 13.67
N GLN A 6 13.16 -46.58 13.67
CA GLN A 6 12.59 -45.66 12.67
C GLN A 6 11.95 -44.41 13.34
N LEU A 7 12.06 -43.26 12.66
CA LEU A 7 11.05 -42.23 12.37
C LEU A 7 9.86 -41.98 13.33
N LEU A 8 9.75 -40.75 13.84
CA LEU A 8 8.52 -39.95 13.68
C LEU A 8 8.87 -38.47 13.49
N ILE A 9 8.66 -38.00 12.25
CA ILE A 9 8.68 -36.61 11.82
C ILE A 9 7.30 -36.04 12.14
N VAL A 10 7.22 -35.00 12.97
CA VAL A 10 6.20 -33.94 12.89
C VAL A 10 6.95 -32.67 13.35
N GLY A 11 7.48 -31.82 12.47
CA GLY A 11 6.86 -31.40 11.22
C GLY A 11 5.70 -30.44 11.49
N PHE A 12 5.91 -29.42 12.34
CA PHE A 12 5.14 -28.19 12.20
C PHE A 12 6.09 -27.13 11.65
N ALA A 13 6.28 -27.22 10.34
CA ALA A 13 6.95 -26.19 9.57
C ALA A 13 6.20 -24.88 9.81
N ILE A 14 6.96 -23.89 10.24
CA ILE A 14 6.61 -22.48 10.24
C ILE A 14 6.18 -22.14 8.81
N ILE A 15 4.88 -21.93 8.61
CA ILE A 15 4.41 -21.17 7.45
C ILE A 15 3.89 -19.85 8.02
N LEU A 16 4.83 -18.96 8.33
CA LEU A 16 4.54 -17.54 8.25
C LEU A 16 4.17 -17.32 6.79
N SER A 17 2.86 -17.29 6.50
CA SER A 17 2.35 -16.76 5.25
C SER A 17 2.73 -15.30 5.20
N SER A 18 3.97 -15.04 4.80
CA SER A 18 4.37 -13.75 4.28
C SER A 18 3.61 -13.62 2.98
N CYS A 19 2.42 -13.03 3.06
CA CYS A 19 1.79 -12.44 1.91
C CYS A 19 2.76 -11.35 1.44
N SER A 20 3.66 -11.74 0.55
CA SER A 20 4.45 -10.82 -0.24
C SER A 20 3.44 -10.04 -1.06
N ASN A 21 3.04 -8.86 -0.56
CA ASN A 21 2.26 -7.88 -1.31
C ASN A 21 3.13 -7.36 -2.45
N ASN A 22 3.32 -8.21 -3.47
CA ASN A 22 3.69 -7.76 -4.79
C ASN A 22 2.46 -7.01 -5.28
N ALA A 23 2.44 -5.69 -5.08
CA ALA A 23 1.57 -4.79 -5.81
C ALA A 23 1.89 -5.01 -7.29
N THR A 24 1.18 -5.95 -7.88
CA THR A 24 1.39 -6.35 -9.26
C THR A 24 0.67 -5.28 -10.04
N ASP A 25 1.38 -4.57 -10.92
CA ASP A 25 0.82 -3.62 -11.88
C ASP A 25 -0.20 -4.35 -12.77
N LYS A 26 -1.40 -4.53 -12.25
CA LYS A 26 -2.50 -5.17 -12.96
C LYS A 26 -3.41 -4.07 -13.49
N THR A 27 -3.80 -4.22 -14.75
CA THR A 27 -4.83 -3.37 -15.34
C THR A 27 -6.10 -3.44 -14.48
N PRO A 28 -6.76 -2.31 -14.19
CA PRO A 28 -8.05 -2.30 -13.49
C PRO A 28 -9.13 -3.07 -14.27
N GLU A 29 -9.77 -4.06 -13.66
CA GLU A 29 -10.75 -4.93 -14.32
C GLU A 29 -12.16 -4.71 -13.80
N THR A 30 -12.32 -4.70 -12.48
CA THR A 30 -13.64 -4.51 -11.84
C THR A 30 -14.09 -3.06 -11.96
N GLU A 31 -15.40 -2.83 -11.80
CA GLU A 31 -15.95 -1.47 -11.82
C GLU A 31 -15.25 -0.58 -10.78
N MET A 32 -15.15 -1.05 -9.54
CA MET A 32 -14.53 -0.27 -8.46
C MET A 32 -13.04 -0.02 -8.71
N GLU A 33 -12.31 -1.00 -9.26
CA GLU A 33 -10.91 -0.78 -9.62
C GLU A 33 -10.74 0.31 -10.68
N LYS A 34 -11.61 0.34 -11.69
CA LYS A 34 -11.59 1.39 -12.73
C LYS A 34 -11.94 2.75 -12.15
N VAL A 35 -12.93 2.81 -11.26
CA VAL A 35 -13.29 4.05 -10.54
C VAL A 35 -12.11 4.56 -9.72
N SER A 36 -11.50 3.71 -8.87
CA SER A 36 -10.36 4.08 -8.04
C SER A 36 -9.15 4.51 -8.86
N TYR A 37 -8.82 3.77 -9.93
CA TYR A 37 -7.72 4.15 -10.82
C TYR A 37 -7.99 5.49 -11.51
N SER A 38 -9.22 5.72 -11.99
CA SER A 38 -9.61 6.97 -12.64
C SER A 38 -9.56 8.16 -11.68
N LEU A 39 -9.95 7.97 -10.42
CA LEU A 39 -9.79 8.97 -9.37
C LEU A 39 -8.31 9.30 -9.17
N GLY A 40 -7.45 8.29 -9.04
CA GLY A 40 -6.01 8.47 -8.93
C GLY A 40 -5.41 9.24 -10.11
N VAL A 41 -5.80 8.91 -11.35
CA VAL A 41 -5.37 9.63 -12.56
C VAL A 41 -5.79 11.10 -12.50
N ASN A 42 -7.04 11.40 -12.12
CA ASN A 42 -7.53 12.77 -12.03
C ASN A 42 -6.74 13.60 -11.00
N VAL A 43 -6.59 13.07 -9.78
CA VAL A 43 -5.87 13.74 -8.68
C VAL A 43 -4.39 13.93 -9.05
N ALA A 44 -3.70 12.87 -9.48
CA ALA A 44 -2.29 12.93 -9.83
C ALA A 44 -2.01 13.88 -11.00
N THR A 45 -2.90 13.93 -12.01
CA THR A 45 -2.77 14.88 -13.13
C THR A 45 -2.90 16.33 -12.63
N GLY A 46 -3.87 16.61 -11.77
CA GLY A 46 -4.05 17.95 -11.20
C GLY A 46 -2.87 18.39 -10.32
N VAL A 47 -2.32 17.48 -9.52
CA VAL A 47 -1.15 17.75 -8.67
C VAL A 47 0.13 17.93 -9.51
N LYS A 48 0.35 17.10 -10.53
CA LYS A 48 1.47 17.25 -11.46
C LYS A 48 1.41 18.59 -12.20
N ALA A 49 0.23 19.02 -12.61
CA ALA A 49 0.03 20.32 -13.26
C ALA A 49 0.37 21.52 -12.36
N GLN A 50 0.39 21.34 -11.03
CA GLN A 50 0.81 22.35 -10.05
C GLN A 50 2.32 22.34 -9.79
N GLY A 51 3.10 21.51 -10.49
CA GLY A 51 4.57 21.48 -10.40
C GLY A 51 5.15 20.42 -9.47
N LEU A 52 4.36 19.46 -8.99
CA LEU A 52 4.87 18.32 -8.24
C LEU A 52 5.31 17.21 -9.20
N ASP A 53 6.59 17.21 -9.59
CA ASP A 53 7.14 16.28 -10.59
C ASP A 53 7.31 14.84 -10.08
N THR A 54 7.49 14.66 -8.77
CA THR A 54 7.71 13.36 -8.13
C THR A 54 6.90 13.22 -6.86
N ILE A 55 6.37 12.02 -6.60
CA ILE A 55 5.65 11.67 -5.38
C ILE A 55 6.10 10.31 -4.85
N ASP A 56 5.90 10.06 -3.56
CA ASP A 56 5.91 8.70 -3.02
C ASP A 56 4.51 8.08 -3.15
N ALA A 57 4.35 7.20 -4.14
CA ALA A 57 3.07 6.56 -4.42
C ALA A 57 2.58 5.64 -3.27
N ASN A 58 3.50 5.06 -2.49
CA ASN A 58 3.13 4.20 -1.36
C ASN A 58 2.57 5.03 -0.21
N ALA A 59 3.15 6.21 0.05
CA ALA A 59 2.62 7.13 1.05
C ALA A 59 1.21 7.61 0.68
N VAL A 60 1.00 8.00 -0.58
CA VAL A 60 -0.33 8.39 -1.09
C VAL A 60 -1.33 7.23 -0.97
N ALA A 61 -0.95 6.03 -1.41
CA ALA A 61 -1.82 4.85 -1.30
C ALA A 61 -2.17 4.50 0.15
N THR A 62 -1.21 4.67 1.07
CA THR A 62 -1.42 4.46 2.51
C THR A 62 -2.41 5.47 3.07
N ALA A 63 -2.25 6.76 2.78
CA ALA A 63 -3.19 7.80 3.20
C ALA A 63 -4.61 7.53 2.68
N PHE A 64 -4.77 7.16 1.41
CA PHE A 64 -6.09 6.75 0.89
C PHE A 64 -6.66 5.58 1.68
N LYS A 65 -5.88 4.52 1.90
CA LYS A 65 -6.32 3.34 2.64
C LYS A 65 -6.75 3.71 4.07
N ASP A 66 -5.98 4.52 4.76
CA ASP A 66 -6.23 4.85 6.17
C ASP A 66 -7.47 5.72 6.34
N VAL A 67 -7.67 6.72 5.48
CA VAL A 67 -8.89 7.55 5.46
C VAL A 67 -10.14 6.70 5.21
N PHE A 68 -10.12 5.81 4.21
CA PHE A 68 -11.28 4.98 3.88
C PHE A 68 -11.55 3.88 4.90
N ALA A 69 -10.52 3.40 5.60
CA ALA A 69 -10.65 2.42 6.68
C ALA A 69 -11.03 3.05 8.03
N GLY A 70 -10.90 4.37 8.17
CA GLY A 70 -11.03 5.05 9.45
C GLY A 70 -9.90 4.71 10.42
N ASN A 71 -8.70 4.45 9.89
CA ASN A 71 -7.50 4.23 10.71
C ASN A 71 -6.96 5.55 11.25
N ASP A 72 -6.13 5.47 12.28
CA ASP A 72 -5.31 6.59 12.71
C ASP A 72 -4.39 7.03 11.55
N LEU A 73 -4.27 8.34 11.36
CA LEU A 73 -3.41 8.91 10.33
C LEU A 73 -2.00 9.13 10.88
N ASP A 74 -1.00 8.69 10.14
CA ASP A 74 0.42 8.94 10.47
C ASP A 74 0.76 10.45 10.48
N ILE A 75 0.02 11.24 9.69
CA ILE A 75 0.03 12.71 9.67
C ILE A 75 -1.42 13.16 9.78
N SER A 76 -1.73 14.00 10.77
CA SER A 76 -3.10 14.49 10.96
C SER A 76 -3.60 15.30 9.76
N GLU A 77 -4.92 15.48 9.63
CA GLU A 77 -5.48 16.31 8.56
C GLU A 77 -4.96 17.76 8.62
N GLU A 78 -4.83 18.31 9.83
CA GLU A 78 -4.31 19.67 10.07
C GLU A 78 -2.85 19.78 9.63
N GLU A 79 -1.99 18.88 10.12
CA GLU A 79 -0.57 18.85 9.75
C GLU A 79 -0.37 18.58 8.25
N SER A 80 -1.24 17.76 7.64
CA SER A 80 -1.22 17.53 6.19
C SER A 80 -1.45 18.82 5.40
N MET A 81 -2.38 19.67 5.85
CA MET A 81 -2.62 20.98 5.21
C MET A 81 -1.42 21.92 5.37
N GLU A 82 -0.80 21.94 6.55
CA GLU A 82 0.40 22.75 6.80
C GLU A 82 1.58 22.32 5.91
N VAL A 83 1.82 21.01 5.80
CA VAL A 83 2.89 20.45 4.94
C VAL A 83 2.66 20.82 3.48
N LEU A 84 1.43 20.68 2.98
CA LEU A 84 1.10 21.04 1.60
C LEU A 84 1.24 22.54 1.35
N GLN A 85 0.79 23.39 2.29
CA GLN A 85 0.95 24.83 2.18
C GLN A 85 2.42 25.25 2.20
N ALA A 86 3.26 24.61 3.01
CA ALA A 86 4.69 24.86 3.04
C ALA A 86 5.40 24.43 1.74
N TYR A 87 4.87 23.42 1.04
CA TYR A 87 5.43 22.94 -0.23
C TYR A 87 5.01 23.80 -1.44
N PHE A 88 3.74 24.21 -1.50
CA PHE A 88 3.16 24.92 -2.65
C PHE A 88 3.06 26.45 -2.49
N GLY A 89 3.13 26.97 -1.27
CA GLY A 89 3.04 28.41 -0.96
C GLY A 89 4.34 29.17 -1.20
#